data_AF-A0A1G7LW21-F1
#
_entry.id   AF-A0A1G7LW21-F1
#
_cell.length_a   1.000
_cell.length_b   1.000
_cell.length_c   1.000
_cell.angle_alpha   90.00
_cell.angle_beta   90.00
_cell.angle_gamma   90.00
#
_symmetry.space_group_name_H-M   'P 1'
#
loop_
_entity.id
_entity.type
_entity.pdbx_description
1 polymer ?
#
loop_
_entity_poly.entity_id
_entity_poly.type
_entity_poly.pdbx_seq_one_letter_code
_entity_poly.pdbx_strand_id
1 'polypeptide(L)'
;MTVRRGAAFRRGPPVPDVTGRNGFALFLRGTHAPGGVQHGSASPHRPIRTPEYAVEVLDVPGTRHPSRTDDVPRRGPPVVRADVPPPPATGPGDGMLARTHHRMFPMADAAPLNDSTLPSHSGSVRVPTYDRSALAPAVVHMSVGGFSRAHQLVYFDDLAEAGNTDWGVVGVGLHSANMRDALAPQDNLFTVVERDGAGETARVIAAMVDYVYAPEDTERVLALLTDERTRLVTMTVTGTAYRIDPHTGAFQPDDEARADLEHPTEPQSVFGFVVEGLDRRRRAGLPPFTVLSCDNMQSNGDAARAAVVGYARLRDEVLARWITDNVTFPSSMVDRITPSTSPDQRDEIAATFGVDDRWPVITEPFMQWIVEDEFCNGRPPLDGVGVRFVRDVGDYELMKTRLLNAGHCAMGFLGQVAGLETTDEAVADPVLRDYLRRLMLTEVVPLLPCPEGVDLPGYAETLLERFANPAIADRLQRVSRRGSSKMPEYLLPSLHQARAERRPHDLLTLAVAGWLRYLRGTDESGGPLEVEDARREELQPLARSGGTDPRALLADRAVFGALADDQDFAERLERLLVRFEERGVRATVAESVELSGPVPQPVDALGERSQPA
;
A
#
# COMPACT_ATOMS: atom_id res chain seq x y z
N MET A 1 -62.16 -23.26 -51.22
CA MET A 1 -60.69 -23.15 -51.25
C MET A 1 -60.21 -23.64 -49.89
N THR A 2 -60.06 -24.94 -49.59
CA THR A 2 -59.28 -26.02 -50.28
C THR A 2 -57.81 -25.59 -50.43
N VAL A 3 -56.77 -26.27 -49.88
CA VAL A 3 -56.57 -27.69 -49.46
C VAL A 3 -55.62 -27.83 -48.22
N ARG A 4 -55.83 -28.91 -47.42
CA ARG A 4 -54.95 -29.71 -46.47
C ARG A 4 -53.40 -29.51 -46.59
N ARG A 5 -52.49 -29.78 -45.62
CA ARG A 5 -52.33 -30.66 -44.40
C ARG A 5 -51.05 -30.15 -43.63
N GLY A 6 -50.57 -30.61 -42.45
CA GLY A 6 -51.05 -31.50 -41.37
C GLY A 6 -50.00 -32.51 -40.80
N ALA A 7 -49.79 -32.54 -39.45
CA ALA A 7 -48.95 -33.48 -38.63
C ALA A 7 -47.39 -33.29 -38.62
N ALA A 8 -46.57 -33.68 -37.61
CA ALA A 8 -46.76 -34.00 -36.16
C ALA A 8 -45.38 -34.17 -35.42
N PHE A 9 -45.40 -34.27 -34.08
CA PHE A 9 -44.28 -34.52 -33.14
C PHE A 9 -43.45 -35.82 -33.38
N ARG A 10 -42.14 -35.79 -33.05
CA ARG A 10 -41.27 -36.89 -32.53
C ARG A 10 -39.92 -36.27 -32.07
N ARG A 11 -39.50 -36.35 -30.79
CA ARG A 11 -38.82 -37.46 -30.09
C ARG A 11 -37.66 -38.10 -30.88
N GLY A 12 -36.42 -37.81 -30.47
CA GLY A 12 -35.20 -38.51 -30.90
C GLY A 12 -34.77 -39.61 -29.89
N PRO A 13 -34.16 -40.73 -30.35
CA PRO A 13 -33.57 -41.78 -29.50
C PRO A 13 -32.01 -41.84 -29.72
N PRO A 14 -31.24 -42.82 -29.21
CA PRO A 14 -30.34 -42.54 -28.08
C PRO A 14 -28.86 -42.99 -28.26
N VAL A 15 -28.12 -42.85 -27.16
CA VAL A 15 -26.73 -43.26 -26.87
C VAL A 15 -26.35 -44.68 -27.32
N PRO A 16 -25.09 -44.92 -27.75
CA PRO A 16 -24.43 -46.22 -27.67
C PRO A 16 -23.48 -46.33 -26.46
N ASP A 17 -23.58 -47.45 -25.73
CA ASP A 17 -22.60 -47.92 -24.73
C ASP A 17 -22.20 -49.36 -25.12
N VAL A 18 -20.90 -49.69 -25.09
CA VAL A 18 -20.35 -51.05 -24.86
C VAL A 18 -18.89 -50.94 -24.35
N THR A 19 -18.72 -51.15 -23.03
CA THR A 19 -17.66 -51.89 -22.31
C THR A 19 -16.31 -52.25 -22.98
N GLY A 20 -15.19 -52.05 -22.27
CA GLY A 20 -13.88 -52.68 -22.56
C GLY A 20 -12.96 -52.78 -21.33
N ARG A 21 -12.69 -54.01 -20.86
CA ARG A 21 -11.86 -54.33 -19.66
C ARG A 21 -10.34 -54.26 -19.91
N ASN A 22 -9.59 -54.32 -18.79
CA ASN A 22 -8.14 -54.53 -18.63
C ASN A 22 -7.29 -53.26 -18.83
N GLY A 23 -6.37 -52.85 -17.95
CA GLY A 23 -5.86 -53.49 -16.73
C GLY A 23 -4.54 -54.22 -16.98
N PHE A 24 -3.40 -53.54 -16.76
CA PHE A 24 -2.09 -54.16 -16.60
C PHE A 24 -1.17 -53.32 -15.71
N ALA A 25 -0.53 -53.99 -14.75
CA ALA A 25 0.63 -53.50 -14.02
C ALA A 25 1.82 -54.40 -14.35
N LEU A 26 3.04 -53.85 -14.39
CA LEU A 26 4.29 -54.62 -14.34
C LEU A 26 5.41 -53.70 -13.82
N PHE A 27 5.86 -53.81 -12.57
CA PHE A 27 6.77 -54.77 -11.94
C PHE A 27 8.28 -54.59 -12.22
N LEU A 28 9.02 -54.53 -11.10
CA LEU A 28 10.47 -54.53 -11.01
C LEU A 28 11.09 -55.88 -11.41
N ARG A 29 12.27 -55.85 -12.06
CA ARG A 29 13.47 -56.64 -11.67
C ARG A 29 14.68 -56.31 -12.57
N GLY A 30 15.86 -56.23 -11.97
CA GLY A 30 17.15 -56.19 -12.71
C GLY A 30 17.86 -57.53 -12.73
N THR A 31 19.02 -57.61 -13.39
CA THR A 31 20.08 -58.64 -13.20
C THR A 31 21.40 -58.18 -13.86
N HIS A 32 22.52 -58.86 -13.56
CA HIS A 32 23.90 -58.36 -13.69
C HIS A 32 24.61 -58.57 -15.05
N ALA A 33 25.58 -57.68 -15.35
CA ALA A 33 27.02 -57.83 -15.76
C ALA A 33 27.54 -59.14 -16.43
N PRO A 34 28.74 -59.19 -17.12
CA PRO A 34 29.91 -58.29 -16.99
C PRO A 34 30.80 -58.00 -18.26
N GLY A 35 31.88 -57.20 -18.06
CA GLY A 35 33.01 -56.91 -18.99
C GLY A 35 33.10 -55.41 -19.34
N GLY A 36 34.15 -54.61 -19.02
CA GLY A 36 35.60 -54.77 -19.22
C GLY A 36 35.97 -54.11 -20.57
N VAL A 37 36.79 -53.04 -20.70
CA VAL A 37 38.04 -52.63 -20.00
C VAL A 37 38.25 -51.08 -20.01
N GLN A 38 39.07 -50.61 -19.07
CA GLN A 38 39.79 -49.31 -18.87
C GLN A 38 40.20 -48.44 -20.10
N HIS A 39 40.63 -47.16 -20.01
CA HIS A 39 41.11 -46.27 -18.92
C HIS A 39 40.96 -44.77 -19.31
N GLY A 40 40.88 -43.82 -18.36
CA GLY A 40 40.97 -42.37 -18.69
C GLY A 40 40.72 -41.34 -17.57
N SER A 41 41.68 -41.14 -16.67
CA SER A 41 41.88 -39.98 -15.75
C SER A 41 40.68 -39.16 -15.21
N ALA A 42 40.48 -39.23 -13.89
CA ALA A 42 39.86 -38.16 -13.09
C ALA A 42 40.61 -38.01 -11.75
N SER A 43 40.73 -36.78 -11.23
CA SER A 43 41.27 -36.49 -9.90
C SER A 43 40.44 -35.35 -9.26
N PRO A 44 40.18 -35.34 -7.94
CA PRO A 44 39.02 -34.65 -7.40
C PRO A 44 39.31 -33.25 -6.84
N HIS A 45 38.37 -32.31 -7.03
CA HIS A 45 38.33 -31.08 -6.25
C HIS A 45 37.61 -31.29 -4.91
N ARG A 46 38.17 -30.69 -3.85
CA ARG A 46 37.68 -30.78 -2.47
C ARG A 46 36.41 -29.95 -2.23
N PRO A 47 35.55 -30.33 -1.28
CA PRO A 47 34.53 -29.42 -0.76
C PRO A 47 35.19 -28.27 0.01
N ILE A 48 34.64 -27.06 -0.14
CA ILE A 48 35.05 -25.87 0.60
C ILE A 48 34.43 -25.92 2.00
N ARG A 49 35.24 -25.64 3.04
CA ARG A 49 34.76 -25.53 4.42
C ARG A 49 34.13 -24.15 4.65
N THR A 50 32.97 -24.12 5.29
CA THR A 50 32.45 -22.95 5.99
C THR A 50 33.34 -22.61 7.19
N PRO A 51 33.63 -21.32 7.47
CA PRO A 51 34.33 -20.93 8.69
C PRO A 51 33.38 -20.96 9.90
N GLU A 52 33.81 -21.63 10.97
CA GLU A 52 33.20 -21.51 12.29
C GLU A 52 33.67 -20.18 12.91
N TYR A 53 32.74 -19.31 13.31
CA TYR A 53 33.07 -18.12 14.10
C TYR A 53 33.04 -18.48 15.59
N ALA A 54 34.20 -18.47 16.23
CA ALA A 54 34.31 -18.58 17.67
C ALA A 54 33.90 -17.25 18.34
N VAL A 55 33.07 -17.31 19.37
CA VAL A 55 32.74 -16.17 20.22
C VAL A 55 33.82 -16.04 21.28
N GLU A 56 34.74 -15.10 21.12
CA GLU A 56 35.63 -14.68 22.21
C GLU A 56 34.85 -13.77 23.17
N VAL A 57 34.71 -14.23 24.41
CA VAL A 57 34.20 -13.42 25.53
C VAL A 57 35.36 -12.58 26.07
N LEU A 58 35.27 -11.26 25.92
CA LEU A 58 36.23 -10.32 26.52
C LEU A 58 35.83 -10.01 27.97
N ASP A 59 36.69 -10.43 28.91
CA ASP A 59 36.61 -10.06 30.33
C ASP A 59 36.80 -8.54 30.53
N VAL A 60 35.94 -7.93 31.34
CA VAL A 60 36.09 -6.54 31.83
C VAL A 60 36.10 -6.53 33.36
N PRO A 61 37.23 -6.20 34.01
CA PRO A 61 37.34 -6.28 35.47
C PRO A 61 36.74 -5.07 36.21
N GLY A 62 35.50 -5.24 36.66
CA GLY A 62 35.00 -4.92 38.01
C GLY A 62 35.21 -3.53 38.65
N THR A 63 34.09 -2.93 39.09
CA THR A 63 34.04 -2.13 40.33
C THR A 63 32.88 -2.58 41.22
N ARG A 64 32.95 -2.25 42.52
CA ARG A 64 32.25 -2.98 43.60
C ARG A 64 30.91 -2.35 44.00
N HIS A 65 29.93 -3.19 44.33
CA HIS A 65 28.82 -2.82 45.22
C HIS A 65 29.30 -2.57 46.66
N PRO A 66 28.61 -1.68 47.38
CA PRO A 66 28.29 -1.90 48.79
C PRO A 66 26.77 -1.96 49.04
N SER A 67 26.41 -2.53 50.19
CA SER A 67 25.07 -2.98 50.58
C SER A 67 24.17 -1.92 51.23
N ARG A 68 22.85 -2.21 51.26
CA ARG A 68 21.82 -1.52 52.07
C ARG A 68 22.19 -1.39 53.56
N THR A 69 21.80 -0.27 54.16
CA THR A 69 21.19 -0.17 55.51
C THR A 69 20.23 1.03 55.54
N ASP A 70 19.26 1.01 56.44
CA ASP A 70 18.06 1.85 56.42
C ASP A 70 18.21 3.28 56.99
N ASP A 71 17.16 4.09 56.72
CA ASP A 71 16.36 4.85 57.70
C ASP A 71 16.27 6.41 57.62
N VAL A 72 15.02 6.88 57.79
CA VAL A 72 14.49 8.25 58.05
C VAL A 72 14.72 9.42 57.04
N PRO A 73 13.65 10.09 56.56
CA PRO A 73 13.75 11.20 55.60
C PRO A 73 14.14 12.56 56.22
N ARG A 74 15.01 13.32 55.54
CA ARG A 74 15.31 14.73 55.87
C ARG A 74 14.73 15.67 54.80
N ARG A 75 14.04 16.73 55.26
CA ARG A 75 13.45 17.78 54.41
C ARG A 75 14.53 18.60 53.70
N GLY A 76 14.37 18.80 52.39
CA GLY A 76 15.14 19.80 51.63
C GLY A 76 14.60 21.23 51.81
N PRO A 77 15.42 22.26 51.53
CA PRO A 77 15.01 23.67 51.63
C PRO A 77 14.10 24.09 50.45
N PRO A 78 13.33 25.20 50.58
CA PRO A 78 12.34 25.60 49.58
C PRO A 78 12.98 26.19 48.31
N VAL A 79 12.41 25.84 47.16
CA VAL A 79 12.74 26.46 45.87
C VAL A 79 12.06 27.83 45.77
N VAL A 80 12.86 28.88 45.60
CA VAL A 80 12.37 30.24 45.32
C VAL A 80 11.98 30.32 43.84
N ARG A 81 10.72 30.68 43.56
CA ARG A 81 10.29 31.05 42.20
C ARG A 81 10.81 32.47 41.90
N ALA A 82 11.44 32.64 40.74
CA ALA A 82 11.78 33.95 40.22
C ALA A 82 10.62 34.46 39.34
N ASP A 83 10.10 35.64 39.65
CA ASP A 83 9.06 36.29 38.85
C ASP A 83 9.65 36.83 37.54
N VAL A 84 9.04 36.46 36.41
CA VAL A 84 9.35 37.03 35.09
C VAL A 84 8.32 38.12 34.80
N PRO A 85 8.73 39.38 34.53
CA PRO A 85 7.80 40.46 34.25
C PRO A 85 7.16 40.30 32.85
N PRO A 86 5.89 40.73 32.67
CA PRO A 86 5.22 40.67 31.37
C PRO A 86 5.78 41.72 30.39
N PRO A 87 5.73 41.46 29.06
CA PRO A 87 6.13 42.44 28.05
C PRO A 87 5.18 43.65 27.99
N PRO A 88 5.65 44.81 27.52
CA PRO A 88 4.87 46.05 27.53
C PRO A 88 3.73 46.04 26.50
N ALA A 89 2.60 46.66 26.86
CA ALA A 89 1.45 46.80 25.97
C ALA A 89 1.70 47.88 24.89
N THR A 90 1.64 47.47 23.62
CA THR A 90 1.56 48.38 22.46
C THR A 90 0.11 48.59 22.07
N GLY A 91 -0.30 49.86 21.89
CA GLY A 91 -1.64 50.23 21.44
C GLY A 91 -1.93 49.85 19.97
N PRO A 92 -3.19 50.01 19.52
CA PRO A 92 -3.62 49.55 18.20
C PRO A 92 -3.04 50.42 17.09
N GLY A 93 -2.20 49.82 16.24
CA GLY A 93 -1.83 50.35 14.93
C GLY A 93 -2.59 49.61 13.82
N ASP A 94 -3.04 50.33 12.80
CA ASP A 94 -3.80 49.77 11.69
C ASP A 94 -3.04 48.66 10.96
N GLY A 95 -3.47 47.42 11.16
CA GLY A 95 -3.08 46.25 10.39
C GLY A 95 -4.32 45.64 9.76
N MET A 96 -4.48 45.80 8.45
CA MET A 96 -5.61 45.27 7.69
C MET A 96 -5.52 43.74 7.59
N LEU A 97 -5.95 43.06 8.66
CA LEU A 97 -6.21 41.63 8.65
C LEU A 97 -7.31 41.35 7.63
N ALA A 98 -6.93 40.74 6.51
CA ALA A 98 -7.89 40.12 5.61
C ALA A 98 -8.66 39.07 6.41
N ARG A 99 -9.90 39.39 6.78
CA ARG A 99 -10.82 38.42 7.36
C ARG A 99 -11.02 37.35 6.31
N THR A 100 -10.51 36.15 6.56
CA THR A 100 -10.90 34.94 5.83
C THR A 100 -12.41 34.84 5.99
N HIS A 101 -13.13 35.19 4.92
CA HIS A 101 -14.57 35.01 4.90
C HIS A 101 -14.81 33.50 4.91
N HIS A 102 -15.14 32.94 6.08
CA HIS A 102 -15.92 31.71 6.10
C HIS A 102 -17.13 31.98 5.21
N ARG A 103 -17.14 31.36 4.02
CA ARG A 103 -18.37 31.22 3.25
C ARG A 103 -19.25 30.31 4.09
N MET A 104 -20.11 30.91 4.91
CA MET A 104 -21.34 30.27 5.31
C MET A 104 -22.13 30.05 4.02
N PHE A 105 -21.87 28.92 3.37
CA PHE A 105 -22.84 28.33 2.47
C PHE A 105 -24.12 28.15 3.29
N PRO A 106 -25.28 28.62 2.81
CA PRO A 106 -26.52 28.26 3.48
C PRO A 106 -26.60 26.74 3.42
N MET A 107 -26.62 26.08 4.59
CA MET A 107 -26.91 24.66 4.62
C MET A 107 -28.29 24.47 4.02
N ALA A 108 -28.33 23.88 2.82
CA ALA A 108 -29.49 23.08 2.45
C ALA A 108 -29.67 22.03 3.55
N ASP A 109 -30.91 21.65 3.85
CA ASP A 109 -31.22 20.64 4.88
C ASP A 109 -30.66 19.28 4.46
N ALA A 110 -29.36 19.05 4.72
CA ALA A 110 -28.68 17.80 4.42
C ALA A 110 -29.26 16.73 5.34
N ALA A 111 -29.83 15.68 4.75
CA ALA A 111 -30.44 14.62 5.54
C ALA A 111 -29.34 13.67 6.06
N PRO A 112 -29.42 13.21 7.33
CA PRO A 112 -28.43 12.28 7.87
C PRO A 112 -28.40 11.00 7.04
N LEU A 113 -27.22 10.45 6.77
CA LEU A 113 -27.09 9.16 6.08
C LEU A 113 -27.41 7.99 7.03
N ASN A 114 -28.40 7.17 6.70
CA ASN A 114 -28.79 5.91 7.37
C ASN A 114 -29.82 5.17 6.49
N ASP A 115 -30.20 3.94 6.83
CA ASP A 115 -31.14 3.14 6.01
C ASP A 115 -32.51 3.81 5.87
N SER A 116 -32.99 4.53 6.89
CA SER A 116 -34.31 5.16 6.86
C SER A 116 -34.39 6.38 5.93
N THR A 117 -33.25 7.03 5.69
CA THR A 117 -33.13 8.20 4.80
C THR A 117 -32.57 7.84 3.43
N LEU A 118 -31.93 6.67 3.26
CA LEU A 118 -31.27 6.25 2.01
C LEU A 118 -32.11 6.50 0.74
N PRO A 119 -33.43 6.22 0.67
CA PRO A 119 -34.22 6.50 -0.52
C PRO A 119 -34.34 7.99 -0.88
N SER A 120 -34.24 8.89 0.09
CA SER A 120 -34.32 10.35 -0.13
C SER A 120 -33.08 10.94 -0.83
N HIS A 121 -31.94 10.25 -0.72
CA HIS A 121 -30.66 10.66 -1.31
C HIS A 121 -30.53 10.35 -2.81
N SER A 122 -31.43 9.53 -3.35
CA SER A 122 -31.42 9.10 -4.77
C SER A 122 -31.57 10.22 -5.81
N GLY A 123 -31.95 11.44 -5.38
CA GLY A 123 -32.02 12.62 -6.23
C GLY A 123 -30.69 13.37 -6.40
N SER A 124 -29.70 13.10 -5.55
CA SER A 124 -28.41 13.83 -5.51
C SER A 124 -27.17 12.92 -5.58
N VAL A 125 -27.27 11.67 -5.12
CA VAL A 125 -26.17 10.69 -5.16
C VAL A 125 -26.67 9.34 -5.70
N ARG A 126 -25.76 8.50 -6.24
CA ARG A 126 -26.10 7.09 -6.52
C ARG A 126 -26.31 6.39 -5.18
N VAL A 127 -27.47 5.77 -5.00
CA VAL A 127 -27.77 4.92 -3.85
C VAL A 127 -27.84 3.45 -4.29
N PRO A 128 -27.55 2.50 -3.38
CA PRO A 128 -27.71 1.06 -3.63
C PRO A 128 -29.12 0.71 -4.11
N THR A 129 -29.18 -0.22 -5.07
CA THR A 129 -30.39 -0.77 -5.66
C THR A 129 -30.70 -2.19 -5.20
N TYR A 130 -29.73 -2.85 -4.53
CA TYR A 130 -29.86 -4.18 -3.95
C TYR A 130 -30.41 -4.16 -2.51
N ASP A 131 -30.96 -5.28 -2.06
CA ASP A 131 -31.38 -5.48 -0.68
C ASP A 131 -30.16 -5.76 0.22
N ARG A 132 -29.80 -4.79 1.06
CA ARG A 132 -28.69 -4.91 2.03
C ARG A 132 -28.87 -6.10 2.98
N SER A 133 -30.11 -6.44 3.34
CA SER A 133 -30.39 -7.52 4.30
C SER A 133 -30.20 -8.92 3.70
N ALA A 134 -30.11 -9.03 2.37
CA ALA A 134 -29.79 -10.27 1.67
C ALA A 134 -28.28 -10.57 1.63
N LEU A 135 -27.40 -9.60 1.94
CA LEU A 135 -25.95 -9.77 1.91
C LEU A 135 -25.47 -10.75 2.99
N ALA A 136 -24.94 -11.89 2.58
CA ALA A 136 -24.33 -12.86 3.48
C ALA A 136 -22.94 -12.36 3.93
N PRO A 137 -22.67 -12.21 5.25
CA PRO A 137 -21.36 -11.80 5.74
C PRO A 137 -20.36 -12.94 5.50
N ALA A 138 -19.54 -12.80 4.46
CA ALA A 138 -18.55 -13.81 4.04
C ALA A 138 -17.13 -13.25 3.94
N VAL A 139 -16.98 -11.94 4.05
CA VAL A 139 -15.71 -11.22 4.08
C VAL A 139 -15.55 -10.50 5.41
N VAL A 140 -14.43 -10.72 6.10
CA VAL A 140 -14.02 -9.87 7.22
C VAL A 140 -12.90 -8.94 6.72
N HIS A 141 -13.03 -7.63 6.94
CA HIS A 141 -12.00 -6.65 6.57
C HIS A 141 -11.32 -6.08 7.81
N MET A 142 -10.04 -6.43 8.00
CA MET A 142 -9.23 -6.01 9.14
C MET A 142 -8.62 -4.62 8.90
N SER A 143 -8.81 -3.72 9.86
CA SER A 143 -8.36 -2.31 9.82
C SER A 143 -8.97 -1.49 8.69
N VAL A 144 -10.30 -1.33 8.72
CA VAL A 144 -11.05 -0.42 7.83
C VAL A 144 -10.48 1.00 7.91
N GLY A 145 -10.08 1.55 6.76
CA GLY A 145 -9.54 2.91 6.63
C GLY A 145 -10.18 3.69 5.49
N GLY A 146 -9.58 4.83 5.11
CA GLY A 146 -10.02 5.58 3.93
C GLY A 146 -9.87 4.76 2.65
N PHE A 147 -8.70 4.14 2.45
CA PHE A 147 -8.40 3.40 1.22
C PHE A 147 -9.33 2.21 0.99
N SER A 148 -9.56 1.36 1.99
CA SER A 148 -10.43 0.18 1.81
C SER A 148 -11.88 0.56 1.55
N ARG A 149 -12.37 1.64 2.20
CA ARG A 149 -13.70 2.23 1.93
C ARG A 149 -13.82 2.80 0.51
N ALA A 150 -12.74 3.37 -0.04
CA ALA A 150 -12.69 3.88 -1.41
C ALA A 150 -12.33 2.82 -2.47
N HIS A 151 -11.93 1.60 -2.09
CA HIS A 151 -11.40 0.60 -3.02
C HIS A 151 -12.08 -0.77 -2.87
N GLN A 152 -11.67 -1.60 -1.90
CA GLN A 152 -12.22 -2.95 -1.78
C GLN A 152 -13.74 -2.94 -1.55
N LEU A 153 -14.24 -2.06 -0.68
CA LEU A 153 -15.68 -1.97 -0.41
C LEU A 153 -16.46 -1.44 -1.62
N VAL A 154 -15.84 -0.65 -2.50
CA VAL A 154 -16.45 -0.20 -3.76
C VAL A 154 -16.64 -1.37 -4.71
N TYR A 155 -15.63 -2.25 -4.85
CA TYR A 155 -15.76 -3.48 -5.65
C TYR A 155 -16.78 -4.47 -5.07
N PHE A 156 -16.87 -4.64 -3.75
CA PHE A 156 -17.91 -5.48 -3.14
C PHE A 156 -19.32 -4.88 -3.30
N ASP A 157 -19.44 -3.56 -3.32
CA ASP A 157 -20.69 -2.83 -3.56
C ASP A 157 -21.14 -2.91 -5.03
N ASP A 158 -20.23 -2.78 -6.00
CA ASP A 158 -20.57 -3.04 -7.40
C ASP A 158 -20.87 -4.54 -7.65
N LEU A 159 -20.26 -5.47 -6.90
CA LEU A 159 -20.60 -6.90 -6.95
C LEU A 159 -22.02 -7.17 -6.41
N ALA A 160 -22.44 -6.46 -5.36
CA ALA A 160 -23.80 -6.52 -4.84
C ALA A 160 -24.82 -5.90 -5.82
N GLU A 161 -24.48 -4.77 -6.46
CA GLU A 161 -25.26 -4.16 -7.55
C GLU A 161 -25.41 -5.09 -8.77
N ALA A 162 -24.40 -5.92 -9.06
CA ALA A 162 -24.48 -6.98 -10.06
C ALA A 162 -25.38 -8.18 -9.65
N GLY A 163 -26.02 -8.10 -8.47
CA GLY A 163 -26.96 -9.09 -7.95
C GLY A 163 -26.33 -10.25 -7.19
N ASN A 164 -25.03 -10.17 -6.85
CA ASN A 164 -24.36 -11.20 -6.07
C ASN A 164 -24.41 -10.86 -4.57
N THR A 165 -25.25 -11.57 -3.83
CA THR A 165 -25.47 -11.33 -2.39
C THR A 165 -24.59 -12.18 -1.47
N ASP A 166 -23.68 -13.00 -2.00
CA ASP A 166 -22.94 -14.01 -1.22
C ASP A 166 -21.70 -13.47 -0.49
N TRP A 167 -21.35 -12.19 -0.71
CA TRP A 167 -20.06 -11.59 -0.31
C TRP A 167 -20.20 -10.24 0.39
N GLY A 168 -21.14 -10.13 1.33
CA GLY A 168 -21.23 -9.01 2.27
C GLY A 168 -19.98 -8.91 3.17
N VAL A 169 -19.61 -7.68 3.51
CA VAL A 169 -18.40 -7.34 4.26
C VAL A 169 -18.74 -6.98 5.70
N VAL A 170 -17.96 -7.50 6.65
CA VAL A 170 -17.94 -7.02 8.04
C VAL A 170 -16.61 -6.32 8.30
N GLY A 171 -16.68 -5.04 8.67
CA GLY A 171 -15.52 -4.23 9.01
C GLY A 171 -15.03 -4.50 10.43
N VAL A 172 -13.70 -4.51 10.63
CA VAL A 172 -13.08 -4.60 11.96
C VAL A 172 -12.11 -3.44 12.15
N GLY A 173 -12.26 -2.71 13.25
CA GLY A 173 -11.32 -1.68 13.70
C GLY A 173 -10.52 -2.12 14.91
N LEU A 174 -9.20 -1.95 14.88
CA LEU A 174 -8.29 -2.39 15.97
C LEU A 174 -7.86 -1.25 16.90
N HIS A 175 -7.69 -0.02 16.41
CA HIS A 175 -6.96 1.03 17.16
C HIS A 175 -7.77 2.28 17.55
N SER A 176 -8.94 2.52 16.94
CA SER A 176 -9.75 3.72 17.25
C SER A 176 -11.25 3.46 17.15
N ALA A 177 -11.98 3.86 18.19
CA ALA A 177 -13.43 3.83 18.26
C ALA A 177 -14.11 4.84 17.31
N ASN A 178 -13.41 5.89 16.88
CA ASN A 178 -13.98 6.99 16.08
C ASN A 178 -14.74 6.48 14.84
N MET A 179 -14.22 5.43 14.19
CA MET A 179 -14.82 4.86 12.97
C MET A 179 -16.14 4.16 13.29
N ARG A 180 -16.23 3.46 14.43
CA ARG A 180 -17.49 2.93 14.98
C ARG A 180 -18.46 4.06 15.30
N ASP A 181 -18.00 5.10 15.98
CA ASP A 181 -18.84 6.23 16.42
C ASP A 181 -19.45 7.01 15.23
N ALA A 182 -18.78 7.01 14.08
CA ALA A 182 -19.28 7.60 12.84
C ALA A 182 -20.20 6.65 12.06
N LEU A 183 -19.81 5.38 11.87
CA LEU A 183 -20.53 4.44 11.00
C LEU A 183 -21.77 3.79 11.64
N ALA A 184 -21.72 3.46 12.92
CA ALA A 184 -22.84 2.80 13.61
C ALA A 184 -24.19 3.56 13.53
N PRO A 185 -24.24 4.90 13.72
CA PRO A 185 -25.48 5.66 13.55
C PRO A 185 -25.90 5.90 12.09
N GLN A 186 -25.14 5.39 11.12
CA GLN A 186 -25.44 5.42 9.68
C GLN A 186 -25.77 4.03 9.13
N ASP A 187 -26.04 3.05 9.99
CA ASP A 187 -26.23 1.64 9.61
C ASP A 187 -25.06 1.09 8.77
N ASN A 188 -23.83 1.54 9.08
CA ASN A 188 -22.58 1.25 8.37
C ASN A 188 -22.48 1.78 6.92
N LEU A 189 -23.42 2.63 6.49
CA LEU A 189 -23.35 3.38 5.23
C LEU A 189 -22.30 4.50 5.29
N PHE A 190 -21.69 4.78 4.14
CA PHE A 190 -20.85 5.95 3.92
C PHE A 190 -20.82 6.33 2.43
N THR A 191 -20.41 7.55 2.13
CA THR A 191 -20.36 8.13 0.79
C THR A 191 -18.94 8.09 0.25
N VAL A 192 -18.77 7.58 -0.97
CA VAL A 192 -17.56 7.76 -1.78
C VAL A 192 -17.82 8.89 -2.75
N VAL A 193 -16.96 9.90 -2.74
CA VAL A 193 -17.00 11.04 -3.66
C VAL A 193 -15.79 10.94 -4.59
N GLU A 194 -16.08 10.75 -5.87
CA GLU A 194 -15.08 10.69 -6.94
C GLU A 194 -14.91 12.10 -7.53
N ARG A 195 -13.69 12.61 -7.53
CA ARG A 195 -13.38 14.00 -7.96
C ARG A 195 -12.35 14.03 -9.09
N ASP A 196 -12.68 14.72 -10.18
CA ASP A 196 -11.73 15.02 -11.26
C ASP A 196 -11.90 16.43 -11.85
N GLY A 197 -11.12 16.75 -12.90
CA GLY A 197 -11.19 18.03 -13.59
C GLY A 197 -12.48 18.25 -14.43
N ALA A 198 -13.33 17.24 -14.59
CA ALA A 198 -14.63 17.34 -15.25
C ALA A 198 -15.78 17.51 -14.25
N GLY A 199 -15.63 17.05 -13.00
CA GLY A 199 -16.56 17.35 -11.90
C GLY A 199 -16.44 16.40 -10.70
N GLU A 200 -17.52 16.32 -9.93
CA GLU A 200 -17.66 15.39 -8.83
C GLU A 200 -18.84 14.44 -9.04
N THR A 201 -18.68 13.17 -8.67
CA THR A 201 -19.80 12.23 -8.52
C THR A 201 -19.77 11.62 -7.13
N ALA A 202 -20.92 11.23 -6.60
CA ALA A 202 -21.03 10.64 -5.27
C ALA A 202 -21.92 9.40 -5.30
N ARG A 203 -21.49 8.36 -4.57
CA ARG A 203 -22.24 7.12 -4.35
C ARG A 203 -22.23 6.73 -2.87
N VAL A 204 -23.36 6.28 -2.35
CA VAL A 204 -23.44 5.61 -1.05
C VAL A 204 -23.01 4.16 -1.23
N ILE A 205 -22.09 3.70 -0.38
CA ILE A 205 -21.63 2.32 -0.29
C ILE A 205 -22.38 1.61 0.83
N ALA A 206 -22.85 0.40 0.55
CA ALA A 206 -23.69 -0.39 1.47
C ALA A 206 -23.26 -1.85 1.66
N ALA A 207 -22.21 -2.31 0.96
CA ALA A 207 -21.71 -3.68 1.05
C ALA A 207 -21.14 -4.07 2.43
N MET A 208 -20.82 -3.07 3.26
CA MET A 208 -20.49 -3.28 4.66
C MET A 208 -21.80 -3.39 5.47
N VAL A 209 -22.10 -4.61 5.91
CA VAL A 209 -23.33 -4.92 6.66
C VAL A 209 -23.18 -4.70 8.16
N ASP A 210 -21.95 -4.82 8.67
CA ASP A 210 -21.63 -4.70 10.09
C ASP A 210 -20.23 -4.12 10.31
N TYR A 211 -19.99 -3.55 11.49
CA TYR A 211 -18.70 -3.01 11.91
C TYR A 211 -18.44 -3.33 13.38
N VAL A 212 -17.30 -3.94 13.69
CA VAL A 212 -16.89 -4.27 15.06
C VAL A 212 -15.62 -3.52 15.44
N TYR A 213 -15.65 -2.81 16.57
CA TYR A 213 -14.45 -2.27 17.19
C TYR A 213 -13.87 -3.32 18.15
N ALA A 214 -12.79 -3.99 17.73
CA ALA A 214 -12.29 -5.20 18.37
C ALA A 214 -11.95 -5.04 19.87
N PRO A 215 -11.34 -3.93 20.35
CA PRO A 215 -11.05 -3.73 21.77
C PRO A 215 -12.28 -3.66 22.69
N GLU A 216 -13.49 -3.52 22.15
CA GLU A 216 -14.74 -3.58 22.93
C GLU A 216 -15.46 -4.93 22.81
N ASP A 217 -15.15 -5.75 21.79
CA ASP A 217 -15.89 -6.99 21.47
C ASP A 217 -15.01 -8.04 20.73
N THR A 218 -13.89 -8.44 21.37
CA THR A 218 -12.93 -9.43 20.85
C THR A 218 -13.60 -10.75 20.44
N GLU A 219 -14.51 -11.27 21.25
CA GLU A 219 -15.20 -12.54 20.97
C GLU A 219 -16.13 -12.46 19.77
N ARG A 220 -16.77 -11.32 19.48
CA ARG A 220 -17.55 -11.16 18.23
C ARG A 220 -16.65 -11.18 16.99
N VAL A 221 -15.46 -10.58 17.04
CA VAL A 221 -14.49 -10.69 15.94
C VAL A 221 -14.07 -12.14 15.73
N LEU A 222 -13.78 -12.87 16.81
CA LEU A 222 -13.44 -14.29 16.72
C LEU A 222 -14.63 -15.14 16.25
N ALA A 223 -15.86 -14.84 16.67
CA ALA A 223 -17.07 -15.49 16.17
C ALA A 223 -17.22 -15.29 14.66
N LEU A 224 -17.06 -14.07 14.15
CA LEU A 224 -17.07 -13.75 12.72
C LEU A 224 -16.00 -14.52 11.93
N LEU A 225 -14.77 -14.60 12.46
CA LEU A 225 -13.68 -15.36 11.83
C LEU A 225 -13.93 -16.88 11.87
N THR A 226 -14.72 -17.39 12.82
CA THR A 226 -15.08 -18.80 12.94
C THR A 226 -16.39 -19.20 12.27
N ASP A 227 -17.22 -18.25 11.82
CA ASP A 227 -18.44 -18.52 11.07
C ASP A 227 -18.11 -19.25 9.75
N GLU A 228 -18.80 -20.36 9.46
CA GLU A 228 -18.54 -21.16 8.26
C GLU A 228 -18.75 -20.36 6.95
N ARG A 229 -19.56 -19.30 6.99
CA ARG A 229 -19.80 -18.38 5.87
C ARG A 229 -18.60 -17.49 5.56
N THR A 230 -17.75 -17.20 6.54
CA THR A 230 -16.52 -16.43 6.35
C THR A 230 -15.50 -17.26 5.56
N ARG A 231 -15.25 -16.81 4.33
CA ARG A 231 -14.37 -17.47 3.34
C ARG A 231 -13.14 -16.64 3.01
N LEU A 232 -13.18 -15.33 3.26
CA LEU A 232 -12.13 -14.38 2.93
C LEU A 232 -11.90 -13.41 4.10
N VAL A 233 -10.62 -13.20 4.45
CA VAL A 233 -10.18 -12.10 5.30
C VAL A 233 -9.33 -11.17 4.43
N THR A 234 -9.73 -9.90 4.34
CA THR A 234 -8.93 -8.84 3.69
C THR A 234 -8.31 -7.93 4.74
N MET A 235 -7.20 -7.26 4.43
CA MET A 235 -6.54 -6.37 5.39
C MET A 235 -5.88 -5.15 4.75
N THR A 236 -6.03 -3.99 5.40
CA THR A 236 -5.25 -2.76 5.14
C THR A 236 -4.63 -2.26 6.44
N VAL A 237 -3.59 -2.96 6.91
CA VAL A 237 -2.97 -2.77 8.23
C VAL A 237 -1.71 -1.89 8.19
N THR A 238 -1.33 -1.43 7.01
CA THR A 238 -0.06 -0.79 6.65
C THR A 238 1.13 -1.76 6.63
N GLY A 239 2.03 -1.61 5.66
CA GLY A 239 3.21 -2.49 5.50
C GLY A 239 4.12 -2.61 6.73
N THR A 240 4.12 -1.59 7.61
CA THR A 240 4.87 -1.63 8.88
C THR A 240 4.28 -2.59 9.93
N ALA A 241 3.00 -2.94 9.84
CA ALA A 241 2.36 -3.84 10.79
C ALA A 241 2.82 -5.30 10.63
N TYR A 242 3.23 -5.74 9.43
CA TYR A 242 3.63 -7.13 9.17
C TYR A 242 4.90 -7.57 9.90
N ARG A 243 5.70 -6.64 10.44
CA ARG A 243 6.94 -6.87 11.21
C ARG A 243 7.89 -7.92 10.60
N ILE A 244 8.00 -7.97 9.28
CA ILE A 244 8.96 -8.87 8.62
C ILE A 244 10.35 -8.25 8.66
N ASP A 245 11.31 -8.99 9.21
CA ASP A 245 12.73 -8.63 9.12
C ASP A 245 13.20 -8.76 7.66
N PRO A 246 13.72 -7.68 7.04
CA PRO A 246 14.01 -7.65 5.61
C PRO A 246 15.25 -8.47 5.20
N HIS A 247 16.06 -8.95 6.16
CA HIS A 247 17.25 -9.76 5.87
C HIS A 247 16.96 -11.27 5.95
N THR A 248 16.05 -11.66 6.85
CA THR A 248 15.75 -13.06 7.18
C THR A 248 14.37 -13.52 6.70
N GLY A 249 13.48 -12.58 6.35
CA GLY A 249 12.07 -12.88 6.05
C GLY A 249 11.26 -13.34 7.27
N ALA A 250 11.81 -13.23 8.48
CA ALA A 250 11.18 -13.72 9.70
C ALA A 250 10.27 -12.66 10.33
N PHE A 251 9.10 -13.09 10.81
CA PHE A 251 8.23 -12.26 11.66
C PHE A 251 8.91 -11.93 13.00
N GLN A 252 8.93 -10.65 13.35
CA GLN A 252 9.46 -10.13 14.61
C GLN A 252 8.31 -9.60 15.48
N PRO A 253 7.90 -10.31 16.55
CA PRO A 253 6.77 -9.87 17.36
C PRO A 253 7.11 -8.57 18.09
N ASP A 254 6.26 -7.56 17.96
CA ASP A 254 6.28 -6.37 18.81
C ASP A 254 5.56 -6.63 20.15
N ASP A 255 5.37 -5.59 20.96
CA ASP A 255 4.82 -5.75 22.32
C ASP A 255 3.35 -6.22 22.31
N GLU A 256 2.56 -5.80 21.31
CA GLU A 256 1.16 -6.24 21.12
C GLU A 256 1.12 -7.72 20.71
N ALA A 257 1.92 -8.11 19.72
CA ALA A 257 2.05 -9.52 19.33
C ALA A 257 2.60 -10.42 20.45
N ARG A 258 3.44 -9.90 21.37
CA ARG A 258 3.92 -10.64 22.55
C ARG A 258 2.81 -10.83 23.59
N ALA A 259 2.02 -9.79 23.86
CA ALA A 259 0.88 -9.89 24.76
C ALA A 259 -0.15 -10.93 24.25
N ASP A 260 -0.44 -10.92 22.94
CA ASP A 260 -1.32 -11.92 22.32
C ASP A 260 -0.77 -13.35 22.40
N LEU A 261 0.55 -13.54 22.41
CA LEU A 261 1.17 -14.87 22.58
C LEU A 261 1.04 -15.39 24.02
N GLU A 262 0.99 -14.49 25.01
CA GLU A 262 0.67 -14.84 26.41
C GLU A 262 -0.83 -15.08 26.62
N HIS A 263 -1.69 -14.35 25.89
CA HIS A 263 -3.15 -14.41 25.98
C HIS A 263 -3.84 -14.75 24.63
N PRO A 264 -3.57 -15.94 24.04
CA PRO A 264 -3.92 -16.26 22.65
C PRO A 264 -5.43 -16.35 22.32
N THR A 265 -6.29 -16.37 23.33
CA THR A 265 -7.75 -16.34 23.18
C THR A 265 -8.35 -14.94 23.31
N GLU A 266 -7.56 -13.95 23.73
CA GLU A 266 -7.97 -12.55 23.92
C GLU A 266 -7.05 -11.60 23.12
N PRO A 267 -6.85 -11.83 21.80
CA PRO A 267 -5.88 -11.07 21.01
C PRO A 267 -6.30 -9.60 20.81
N GLN A 268 -5.30 -8.77 20.56
CA GLN A 268 -5.41 -7.34 20.23
C GLN A 268 -4.88 -7.08 18.81
N SER A 269 -3.78 -7.72 18.42
CA SER A 269 -3.15 -7.57 17.11
C SER A 269 -3.92 -8.29 16.01
N VAL A 270 -3.80 -7.80 14.77
CA VAL A 270 -4.40 -8.45 13.58
C VAL A 270 -3.97 -9.91 13.42
N PHE A 271 -2.70 -10.24 13.70
CA PHE A 271 -2.18 -11.60 13.54
C PHE A 271 -2.64 -12.51 14.67
N GLY A 272 -2.78 -12.00 15.89
CA GLY A 272 -3.44 -12.68 17.00
C GLY A 272 -4.88 -13.09 16.63
N PHE A 273 -5.69 -12.14 16.15
CA PHE A 273 -7.06 -12.41 15.67
C PHE A 273 -7.11 -13.45 14.55
N VAL A 274 -6.30 -13.28 13.49
CA VAL A 274 -6.29 -14.19 12.33
C VAL A 274 -5.87 -15.60 12.74
N VAL A 275 -4.81 -15.75 13.54
CA VAL A 275 -4.29 -17.06 13.95
C VAL A 275 -5.20 -17.75 14.97
N GLU A 276 -5.82 -17.02 15.90
CA GLU A 276 -6.83 -17.59 16.81
C GLU A 276 -8.09 -18.03 16.06
N GLY A 277 -8.58 -17.22 15.11
CA GLY A 277 -9.69 -17.60 14.23
C GLY A 277 -9.39 -18.89 13.45
N LEU A 278 -8.20 -18.98 12.84
CA LEU A 278 -7.75 -20.18 12.13
C LEU A 278 -7.60 -21.41 13.05
N ASP A 279 -7.08 -21.27 14.26
CA ASP A 279 -6.96 -22.38 15.21
C ASP A 279 -8.33 -22.85 15.71
N ARG A 280 -9.27 -21.94 16.00
CA ARG A 280 -10.66 -22.29 16.33
C ARG A 280 -11.33 -23.07 15.18
N ARG A 281 -11.18 -22.62 13.93
CA ARG A 281 -11.70 -23.34 12.75
C ARG A 281 -11.09 -24.73 12.61
N ARG A 282 -9.76 -24.85 12.72
CA ARG A 282 -9.02 -26.12 12.70
C ARG A 282 -9.52 -27.10 13.77
N ARG A 283 -9.70 -26.63 15.00
CA ARG A 283 -10.21 -27.45 16.13
C ARG A 283 -11.67 -27.88 15.93
N ALA A 284 -12.48 -27.05 15.27
CA ALA A 284 -13.86 -27.34 14.91
C ALA A 284 -14.03 -28.19 13.64
N GLY A 285 -12.96 -28.43 12.88
CA GLY A 285 -13.01 -29.14 11.59
C GLY A 285 -13.59 -28.31 10.44
N LEU A 286 -13.61 -26.98 10.57
CA LEU A 286 -14.09 -26.06 9.55
C LEU A 286 -12.99 -25.77 8.50
N PRO A 287 -13.34 -25.56 7.22
CA PRO A 287 -12.38 -25.14 6.20
C PRO A 287 -11.79 -23.75 6.55
N PRO A 288 -10.52 -23.47 6.25
CA PRO A 288 -9.91 -22.15 6.47
C PRO A 288 -10.57 -21.05 5.63
N PHE A 289 -10.19 -19.80 5.87
CA PHE A 289 -10.45 -18.67 4.97
C PHE A 289 -9.15 -18.25 4.28
N THR A 290 -9.26 -17.65 3.09
CA THR A 290 -8.12 -17.01 2.41
C THR A 290 -7.73 -15.72 3.14
N VAL A 291 -6.44 -15.40 3.20
CA VAL A 291 -5.95 -14.13 3.78
C VAL A 291 -5.34 -13.27 2.67
N LEU A 292 -6.06 -12.23 2.26
CA LEU A 292 -5.69 -11.34 1.14
C LEU A 292 -5.22 -9.99 1.66
N SER A 293 -3.92 -9.71 1.54
CA SER A 293 -3.40 -8.36 1.79
C SER A 293 -3.85 -7.39 0.71
N CYS A 294 -4.27 -6.20 1.13
CA CYS A 294 -4.60 -5.05 0.28
C CYS A 294 -3.70 -3.85 0.62
N ASP A 295 -2.54 -4.09 1.25
CA ASP A 295 -1.56 -3.06 1.56
C ASP A 295 -0.63 -2.80 0.36
N ASN A 296 -0.29 -1.52 0.15
CA ASN A 296 0.67 -1.11 -0.88
C ASN A 296 2.11 -1.41 -0.43
N MET A 297 2.55 -2.64 -0.66
CA MET A 297 3.91 -3.16 -0.50
C MET A 297 4.14 -4.27 -1.55
N GLN A 298 5.39 -4.56 -1.90
CA GLN A 298 5.70 -5.67 -2.81
C GLN A 298 5.45 -7.03 -2.13
N SER A 299 4.97 -8.00 -2.90
CA SER A 299 4.68 -9.38 -2.47
C SER A 299 3.87 -9.42 -1.17
N ASN A 300 2.78 -8.63 -1.12
CA ASN A 300 2.02 -8.42 0.11
C ASN A 300 1.32 -9.69 0.63
N GLY A 301 1.07 -10.68 -0.25
CA GLY A 301 0.64 -12.02 0.12
C GLY A 301 1.73 -12.81 0.85
N ASP A 302 2.97 -12.79 0.36
CA ASP A 302 4.13 -13.39 1.05
C ASP A 302 4.40 -12.72 2.40
N ALA A 303 4.25 -11.40 2.50
CA ALA A 303 4.37 -10.67 3.77
C ALA A 303 3.27 -11.09 4.76
N ALA A 304 2.02 -11.22 4.31
CA ALA A 304 0.91 -11.73 5.12
C ALA A 304 1.16 -13.18 5.57
N ARG A 305 1.64 -14.05 4.66
CA ARG A 305 1.99 -15.44 4.94
C ARG A 305 3.11 -15.54 5.97
N ALA A 306 4.19 -14.79 5.80
CA ALA A 306 5.32 -14.76 6.72
C ALA A 306 4.90 -14.28 8.12
N ALA A 307 4.03 -13.26 8.21
CA ALA A 307 3.53 -12.75 9.48
C ALA A 307 2.59 -13.75 10.18
N VAL A 308 1.57 -14.27 9.48
CA VAL A 308 0.58 -15.20 10.05
C VAL A 308 1.23 -16.54 10.42
N VAL A 309 2.06 -17.14 9.54
CA VAL A 309 2.76 -18.40 9.84
C VAL A 309 3.86 -18.19 10.88
N GLY A 310 4.55 -17.05 10.86
CA GLY A 310 5.57 -16.69 11.84
C GLY A 310 4.99 -16.53 13.25
N TYR A 311 3.91 -15.75 13.39
CA TYR A 311 3.15 -15.64 14.63
C TYR A 311 2.65 -17.01 15.10
N ALA A 312 2.04 -17.79 14.20
CA ALA A 312 1.54 -19.11 14.53
C ALA A 312 2.66 -20.05 15.02
N ARG A 313 3.87 -19.96 14.45
CA ARG A 313 5.04 -20.76 14.89
C ARG A 313 5.54 -20.40 16.29
N LEU A 314 5.43 -19.14 16.69
CA LEU A 314 5.74 -18.70 18.06
C LEU A 314 4.73 -19.24 19.08
N ARG A 315 3.48 -19.47 18.65
CA ARG A 315 2.38 -20.03 19.46
C ARG A 315 2.38 -21.56 19.52
N ASP A 316 2.34 -22.22 18.37
CA ASP A 316 2.30 -23.68 18.21
C ASP A 316 2.76 -24.11 16.80
N GLU A 317 3.82 -24.92 16.73
CA GLU A 317 4.39 -25.42 15.48
C GLU A 317 3.43 -26.35 14.71
N VAL A 318 2.47 -27.00 15.37
CA VAL A 318 1.46 -27.82 14.67
C VAL A 318 0.43 -26.94 13.96
N LEU A 319 -0.06 -25.89 14.63
CA LEU A 319 -0.90 -24.85 14.04
C LEU A 319 -0.20 -24.15 12.87
N ALA A 320 1.08 -23.78 13.02
CA ALA A 320 1.86 -23.12 11.96
C ALA A 320 1.93 -23.97 10.67
N ARG A 321 2.15 -25.28 10.81
CA ARG A 321 2.12 -26.22 9.67
C ARG A 321 0.72 -26.34 9.08
N TRP A 322 -0.30 -26.48 9.91
CA TRP A 322 -1.69 -26.54 9.42
C TRP A 322 -2.07 -25.29 8.61
N ILE A 323 -1.72 -24.10 9.09
CA ILE A 323 -1.91 -22.85 8.34
C ILE A 323 -1.12 -22.88 7.03
N THR A 324 0.16 -23.27 7.08
CA THR A 324 1.03 -23.38 5.88
C THR A 324 0.46 -24.31 4.81
N ASP A 325 -0.18 -25.40 5.21
CA ASP A 325 -0.67 -26.46 4.32
C ASP A 325 -2.10 -26.23 3.81
N ASN A 326 -2.88 -25.33 4.45
CA ASN A 326 -4.32 -25.20 4.19
C ASN A 326 -4.79 -23.76 3.86
N VAL A 327 -4.04 -22.71 4.24
CA VAL A 327 -4.41 -21.30 4.03
C VAL A 327 -3.64 -20.73 2.85
N THR A 328 -4.33 -20.06 1.92
CA THR A 328 -3.71 -19.32 0.82
C THR A 328 -3.58 -17.84 1.15
N PHE A 329 -2.52 -17.23 0.60
CA PHE A 329 -2.13 -15.84 0.84
C PHE A 329 -1.83 -15.13 -0.49
N PRO A 330 -2.83 -14.96 -1.38
CA PRO A 330 -2.61 -14.34 -2.69
C PRO A 330 -2.12 -12.90 -2.53
N SER A 331 -1.10 -12.53 -3.31
CA SER A 331 -0.64 -11.14 -3.39
C SER A 331 -1.58 -10.31 -4.27
N SER A 332 -1.60 -8.99 -4.05
CA SER A 332 -2.40 -8.07 -4.86
C SER A 332 -1.77 -6.69 -5.05
N MET A 333 -1.91 -6.15 -6.26
CA MET A 333 -1.62 -4.75 -6.57
C MET A 333 -2.91 -3.96 -6.48
N VAL A 334 -2.89 -2.93 -5.62
CA VAL A 334 -4.01 -2.01 -5.38
C VAL A 334 -3.60 -0.59 -5.76
N ASP A 335 -4.44 0.10 -6.52
CA ASP A 335 -4.20 1.49 -6.94
C ASP A 335 -5.49 2.30 -6.98
N ARG A 336 -5.51 3.36 -6.16
CA ARG A 336 -6.49 4.46 -6.14
C ARG A 336 -5.97 5.56 -5.21
N ILE A 337 -5.92 6.81 -5.66
CA ILE A 337 -5.54 7.96 -4.82
C ILE A 337 -6.73 8.32 -3.93
N THR A 338 -6.52 8.17 -2.63
CA THR A 338 -7.50 8.44 -1.57
C THR A 338 -6.85 9.31 -0.50
N PRO A 339 -6.97 10.65 -0.57
CA PRO A 339 -6.54 11.55 0.50
C PRO A 339 -7.39 11.37 1.77
N SER A 340 -6.96 11.98 2.87
CA SER A 340 -7.78 12.10 4.08
C SER A 340 -8.84 13.18 3.88
N THR A 341 -10.13 12.87 4.08
CA THR A 341 -11.21 13.87 4.11
C THR A 341 -11.10 14.74 5.36
N SER A 342 -11.02 16.06 5.18
CA SER A 342 -11.05 17.04 6.29
C SER A 342 -12.49 17.35 6.75
N PRO A 343 -12.69 17.99 7.93
CA PRO A 343 -14.01 18.48 8.35
C PRO A 343 -14.62 19.45 7.33
N ASP A 344 -13.83 20.41 6.83
CA ASP A 344 -14.28 21.38 5.82
C ASP A 344 -14.73 20.69 4.52
N GLN A 345 -14.04 19.64 4.10
CA GLN A 345 -14.40 18.83 2.93
C GLN A 345 -15.67 18.00 3.15
N ARG A 346 -15.88 17.46 4.37
CA ARG A 346 -17.14 16.80 4.72
C ARG A 346 -18.30 17.79 4.67
N ASP A 347 -18.12 18.99 5.22
CA ASP A 347 -19.15 20.02 5.25
C ASP A 347 -19.44 20.55 3.82
N GLU A 348 -18.44 20.60 2.94
CA GLU A 348 -18.60 20.83 1.49
C GLU A 348 -19.40 19.71 0.80
N ILE A 349 -19.12 18.44 1.11
CA ILE A 349 -19.87 17.29 0.58
C ILE A 349 -21.34 17.37 0.99
N ALA A 350 -21.61 17.68 2.26
CA ALA A 350 -22.98 17.85 2.75
C ALA A 350 -23.72 19.00 2.05
N ALA A 351 -23.04 20.13 1.80
CA ALA A 351 -23.62 21.27 1.07
C ALA A 351 -23.83 20.99 -0.42
N THR A 352 -22.96 20.20 -1.06
CA THR A 352 -22.99 19.89 -2.49
C THR A 352 -24.00 18.79 -2.83
N PHE A 353 -24.05 17.72 -2.03
CA PHE A 353 -24.85 16.52 -2.30
C PHE A 353 -26.09 16.39 -1.39
N GLY A 354 -26.25 17.22 -0.36
CA GLY A 354 -27.39 17.13 0.56
C GLY A 354 -27.36 15.92 1.50
N VAL A 355 -26.20 15.27 1.65
CA VAL A 355 -25.99 14.09 2.50
C VAL A 355 -25.17 14.48 3.72
N ASP A 356 -25.79 14.46 4.91
CA ASP A 356 -25.06 14.57 6.18
C ASP A 356 -24.43 13.21 6.51
N ASP A 357 -23.25 12.99 5.95
CA ASP A 357 -22.38 11.86 6.24
C ASP A 357 -21.28 12.29 7.22
N ARG A 358 -21.17 11.55 8.33
CA ARG A 358 -20.20 11.77 9.40
C ARG A 358 -18.76 11.49 8.98
N TRP A 359 -18.55 10.60 8.01
CA TRP A 359 -17.21 10.24 7.55
C TRP A 359 -17.15 9.78 6.07
N PRO A 360 -17.50 10.65 5.11
CA PRO A 360 -17.34 10.36 3.68
C PRO A 360 -15.87 10.18 3.31
N VAL A 361 -15.60 9.62 2.13
CA VAL A 361 -14.25 9.46 1.59
C VAL A 361 -14.14 10.08 0.19
N ILE A 362 -13.14 10.94 0.01
CA ILE A 362 -12.80 11.56 -1.28
C ILE A 362 -11.75 10.71 -1.98
N THR A 363 -11.88 10.55 -3.30
CA THR A 363 -10.96 9.75 -4.10
C THR A 363 -11.00 10.13 -5.59
N GLU A 364 -9.97 9.76 -6.36
CA GLU A 364 -10.01 9.91 -7.83
C GLU A 364 -10.96 8.86 -8.48
N PRO A 365 -11.45 9.08 -9.71
CA PRO A 365 -12.23 8.07 -10.43
C PRO A 365 -11.42 6.82 -10.82
N PHE A 366 -10.11 6.94 -11.05
CA PHE A 366 -9.26 5.79 -11.39
C PHE A 366 -9.20 4.81 -10.21
N MET A 367 -9.52 3.54 -10.49
CA MET A 367 -9.43 2.45 -9.52
C MET A 367 -8.96 1.17 -10.21
N GLN A 368 -7.98 0.49 -9.63
CA GLN A 368 -7.46 -0.77 -10.14
C GLN A 368 -7.15 -1.75 -9.01
N TRP A 369 -7.55 -3.01 -9.20
CA TRP A 369 -7.17 -4.13 -8.33
C TRP A 369 -6.75 -5.32 -9.20
N ILE A 370 -5.57 -5.86 -8.92
CA ILE A 370 -5.02 -7.05 -9.57
C ILE A 370 -4.66 -8.03 -8.46
N VAL A 371 -5.14 -9.27 -8.54
CA VAL A 371 -5.04 -10.27 -7.46
C VAL A 371 -4.60 -11.61 -8.03
N GLU A 372 -3.77 -12.35 -7.31
CA GLU A 372 -3.42 -13.72 -7.66
C GLU A 372 -4.63 -14.66 -7.45
N ASP A 373 -4.95 -15.52 -8.43
CA ASP A 373 -6.13 -16.42 -8.37
C ASP A 373 -5.86 -17.66 -7.49
N GLU A 374 -5.52 -17.45 -6.21
CA GLU A 374 -5.20 -18.51 -5.25
C GLU A 374 -6.05 -18.40 -3.95
N PHE A 375 -7.18 -19.11 -3.92
CA PHE A 375 -8.15 -19.04 -2.81
C PHE A 375 -8.51 -20.43 -2.25
N CYS A 376 -8.24 -20.65 -0.96
CA CYS A 376 -8.46 -21.94 -0.29
C CYS A 376 -9.93 -22.29 0.00
N ASN A 377 -10.85 -21.34 -0.09
CA ASN A 377 -12.27 -21.54 0.24
C ASN A 377 -13.22 -20.77 -0.70
N GLY A 378 -12.90 -20.82 -2.00
CA GLY A 378 -13.61 -20.06 -3.04
C GLY A 378 -13.29 -18.56 -3.00
N ARG A 379 -13.72 -17.84 -4.04
CA ARG A 379 -13.47 -16.39 -4.19
C ARG A 379 -14.72 -15.64 -4.65
N PRO A 380 -14.84 -14.34 -4.32
CA PRO A 380 -15.83 -13.49 -4.96
C PRO A 380 -15.54 -13.36 -6.47
N PRO A 381 -16.57 -13.33 -7.34
CA PRO A 381 -16.39 -13.18 -8.79
C PRO A 381 -16.17 -11.70 -9.17
N LEU A 382 -15.15 -11.09 -8.57
CA LEU A 382 -14.83 -9.67 -8.73
C LEU A 382 -14.35 -9.31 -10.15
N ASP A 383 -14.00 -10.30 -10.96
CA ASP A 383 -13.77 -10.14 -12.41
C ASP A 383 -15.01 -9.65 -13.16
N GLY A 384 -16.21 -9.95 -12.66
CA GLY A 384 -17.46 -9.38 -13.18
C GLY A 384 -17.61 -7.87 -12.95
N VAL A 385 -16.79 -7.28 -12.07
CA VAL A 385 -16.82 -5.85 -11.69
C VAL A 385 -15.44 -5.17 -11.81
N GLY A 386 -14.53 -5.73 -12.61
CA GLY A 386 -13.30 -5.06 -13.04
C GLY A 386 -12.02 -5.39 -12.27
N VAL A 387 -12.04 -6.31 -11.31
CA VAL A 387 -10.81 -6.84 -10.69
C VAL A 387 -10.13 -7.82 -11.66
N ARG A 388 -8.82 -7.70 -11.87
CA ARG A 388 -8.07 -8.64 -12.72
C ARG A 388 -7.46 -9.75 -11.87
N PHE A 389 -7.95 -10.97 -12.04
CA PHE A 389 -7.26 -12.16 -11.53
C PHE A 389 -6.11 -12.56 -12.46
N VAL A 390 -4.93 -12.82 -11.88
CA VAL A 390 -3.69 -13.18 -12.60
C VAL A 390 -3.00 -14.37 -11.94
N ARG A 391 -1.98 -14.93 -12.59
CA ARG A 391 -1.14 -16.01 -12.03
C ARG A 391 -0.05 -15.47 -11.08
N ASP A 392 0.36 -14.22 -11.29
CA ASP A 392 1.55 -13.61 -10.71
C ASP A 392 1.37 -12.09 -10.80
N VAL A 393 1.46 -11.40 -9.67
CA VAL A 393 1.21 -9.95 -9.61
C VAL A 393 2.48 -9.09 -9.67
N GLY A 394 3.67 -9.70 -9.56
CA GLY A 394 4.94 -9.00 -9.33
C GLY A 394 5.28 -7.95 -10.40
N ASP A 395 5.03 -8.24 -11.68
CA ASP A 395 5.25 -7.28 -12.78
C ASP A 395 4.37 -6.03 -12.64
N TYR A 396 3.13 -6.18 -12.17
CA TYR A 396 2.19 -5.07 -11.96
C TYR A 396 2.52 -4.26 -10.72
N GLU A 397 2.91 -4.93 -9.62
CA GLU A 397 3.44 -4.25 -8.42
C GLU A 397 4.69 -3.43 -8.74
N LEU A 398 5.62 -4.00 -9.51
CA LEU A 398 6.88 -3.35 -9.89
C LEU A 398 6.63 -2.13 -10.79
N MET A 399 5.73 -2.26 -11.78
CA MET A 399 5.26 -1.16 -12.62
C MET A 399 4.69 -0.02 -11.76
N LYS A 400 3.67 -0.30 -10.95
CA LYS A 400 2.99 0.71 -10.11
C LYS A 400 3.95 1.34 -9.12
N THR A 401 4.82 0.54 -8.52
CA THR A 401 5.82 1.00 -7.56
C THR A 401 6.82 1.96 -8.18
N ARG A 402 7.44 1.59 -9.30
CA ARG A 402 8.51 2.39 -9.92
C ARG A 402 7.99 3.58 -10.72
N LEU A 403 6.76 3.56 -11.21
CA LEU A 403 6.17 4.71 -11.92
C LEU A 403 5.37 5.60 -10.96
N LEU A 404 4.30 5.09 -10.34
CA LEU A 404 3.43 5.90 -9.48
C LEU A 404 4.14 6.26 -8.16
N ASN A 405 4.59 5.26 -7.39
CA ASN A 405 5.10 5.55 -6.05
C ASN A 405 6.44 6.31 -6.09
N ALA A 406 7.35 5.97 -7.02
CA ALA A 406 8.59 6.72 -7.21
C ALA A 406 8.37 8.10 -7.83
N GLY A 407 7.40 8.25 -8.75
CA GLY A 407 6.99 9.54 -9.31
C GLY A 407 6.49 10.50 -8.24
N HIS A 408 5.66 10.02 -7.31
CA HIS A 408 5.26 10.76 -6.11
C HIS A 408 6.45 11.22 -5.26
N CYS A 409 7.46 10.38 -5.04
CA CYS A 409 8.68 10.78 -4.31
C CYS A 409 9.48 11.84 -5.07
N ALA A 410 9.75 11.62 -6.35
CA ALA A 410 10.53 12.51 -7.20
C ALA A 410 9.90 13.91 -7.30
N MET A 411 8.59 13.96 -7.54
CA MET A 411 7.82 15.20 -7.59
C MET A 411 7.67 15.85 -6.21
N GLY A 412 7.34 15.06 -5.18
CA GLY A 412 7.01 15.56 -3.85
C GLY A 412 8.16 16.29 -3.14
N PHE A 413 9.40 15.79 -3.28
CA PHE A 413 10.56 16.47 -2.70
C PHE A 413 10.95 17.73 -3.48
N LEU A 414 11.01 17.66 -4.82
CA LEU A 414 11.38 18.82 -5.65
C LEU A 414 10.33 19.93 -5.58
N GLY A 415 9.04 19.58 -5.62
CA GLY A 415 7.93 20.53 -5.54
C GLY A 415 7.87 21.29 -4.21
N GLN A 416 8.02 20.60 -3.07
CA GLN A 416 8.03 21.28 -1.76
C GLN A 416 9.24 22.21 -1.59
N VAL A 417 10.44 21.79 -2.03
CA VAL A 417 11.60 22.68 -1.98
C VAL A 417 11.38 23.91 -2.88
N ALA A 418 10.72 23.72 -4.03
CA ALA A 418 10.28 24.80 -4.93
C ALA A 418 9.05 25.60 -4.45
N GLY A 419 8.56 25.37 -3.22
CA GLY A 419 7.44 26.11 -2.62
C GLY A 419 6.05 25.80 -3.19
N LEU A 420 5.84 24.59 -3.72
CA LEU A 420 4.53 24.09 -4.16
C LEU A 420 3.88 23.22 -3.07
N GLU A 421 2.56 23.25 -2.96
CA GLU A 421 1.80 22.61 -1.89
C GLU A 421 1.15 21.27 -2.31
N THR A 422 0.75 21.12 -3.58
CA THR A 422 -0.03 19.97 -4.06
C THR A 422 0.51 19.32 -5.35
N THR A 423 0.05 18.10 -5.66
CA THR A 423 0.47 17.35 -6.85
C THR A 423 0.06 18.03 -8.15
N ASP A 424 -1.13 18.63 -8.18
CA ASP A 424 -1.66 19.31 -9.37
C ASP A 424 -0.90 20.61 -9.65
N GLU A 425 -0.53 21.38 -8.63
CA GLU A 425 0.39 22.52 -8.76
C GLU A 425 1.75 22.08 -9.32
N ALA A 426 2.29 20.96 -8.83
CA ALA A 426 3.57 20.42 -9.29
C ALA A 426 3.54 19.90 -10.73
N VAL A 427 2.41 19.38 -11.22
CA VAL A 427 2.25 18.98 -12.64
C VAL A 427 1.73 20.12 -13.53
N ALA A 428 1.20 21.20 -12.94
CA ALA A 428 0.91 22.45 -13.65
C ALA A 428 2.18 23.25 -13.99
N ASP A 429 3.23 23.15 -13.16
CA ASP A 429 4.57 23.69 -13.48
C ASP A 429 5.18 22.94 -14.69
N PRO A 430 5.39 23.61 -15.84
CA PRO A 430 5.85 22.93 -17.06
C PRO A 430 7.22 22.25 -16.93
N VAL A 431 8.08 22.75 -16.05
CA VAL A 431 9.43 22.21 -15.84
C VAL A 431 9.36 20.91 -15.04
N LEU A 432 8.58 20.89 -13.95
CA LEU A 432 8.37 19.68 -13.16
C LEU A 432 7.56 18.63 -13.93
N ARG A 433 6.60 19.03 -14.77
CA ARG A 433 5.86 18.11 -15.66
C ARG A 433 6.77 17.43 -16.68
N ASP A 434 7.60 18.17 -17.40
CA ASP A 434 8.51 17.58 -18.41
C ASP A 434 9.59 16.71 -17.74
N TYR A 435 10.09 17.13 -16.57
CA TYR A 435 10.94 16.29 -15.72
C TYR A 435 10.29 14.95 -15.36
N LEU A 436 9.07 14.98 -14.80
CA LEU A 436 8.39 13.76 -14.34
C LEU A 436 8.06 12.84 -15.51
N ARG A 437 7.61 13.42 -16.63
CA ARG A 437 7.35 12.70 -17.89
C ARG A 437 8.60 12.02 -18.44
N ARG A 438 9.74 12.70 -18.47
CA ARG A 438 11.01 12.12 -18.93
C ARG A 438 11.50 11.05 -17.96
N LEU A 439 11.52 11.32 -16.66
CA LEU A 439 11.88 10.35 -15.63
C LEU A 439 11.13 9.03 -15.82
N MET A 440 9.80 9.11 -15.98
CA MET A 440 8.97 7.93 -16.25
C MET A 440 9.33 7.27 -17.59
N LEU A 441 9.29 8.00 -18.71
CA LEU A 441 9.33 7.40 -20.05
C LEU A 441 10.74 7.00 -20.52
N THR A 442 11.79 7.73 -20.13
CA THR A 442 13.17 7.51 -20.64
C THR A 442 14.04 6.73 -19.66
N GLU A 443 13.86 6.93 -18.35
CA GLU A 443 14.68 6.27 -17.33
C GLU A 443 13.98 5.06 -16.68
N VAL A 444 12.68 5.14 -16.36
CA VAL A 444 11.98 4.07 -15.61
C VAL A 444 11.30 3.02 -16.49
N VAL A 445 10.38 3.40 -17.40
CA VAL A 445 9.64 2.47 -18.28
C VAL A 445 10.56 1.44 -18.94
N PRO A 446 11.74 1.83 -19.49
CA PRO A 446 12.61 0.87 -20.17
C PRO A 446 13.42 -0.07 -19.24
N LEU A 447 13.22 0.00 -17.91
CA LEU A 447 13.77 -0.94 -16.92
C LEU A 447 12.73 -1.98 -16.45
N LEU A 448 11.47 -1.79 -16.81
CA LEU A 448 10.35 -2.60 -16.33
C LEU A 448 10.11 -3.83 -17.21
N PRO A 449 9.70 -4.97 -16.62
CA PRO A 449 8.97 -5.99 -17.37
C PRO A 449 7.66 -5.37 -17.87
N CYS A 450 7.16 -5.83 -19.02
CA CYS A 450 5.88 -5.38 -19.56
C CYS A 450 4.79 -6.39 -19.16
N PRO A 451 3.87 -6.04 -18.24
CA PRO A 451 2.82 -6.96 -17.82
C PRO A 451 1.85 -7.24 -18.97
N GLU A 452 1.19 -8.41 -18.95
CA GLU A 452 0.33 -8.83 -20.06
C GLU A 452 -0.85 -7.86 -20.30
N GLY A 453 -0.89 -7.31 -21.53
CA GLY A 453 -1.92 -6.38 -21.97
C GLY A 453 -1.78 -4.96 -21.41
N VAL A 454 -0.58 -4.55 -20.96
CA VAL A 454 -0.30 -3.20 -20.45
C VAL A 454 0.55 -2.38 -21.42
N ASP A 455 0.08 -1.19 -21.75
CA ASP A 455 0.88 -0.13 -22.38
C ASP A 455 1.59 0.69 -21.29
N LEU A 456 2.90 0.46 -21.10
CA LEU A 456 3.69 1.15 -20.07
C LEU A 456 3.83 2.66 -20.33
N PRO A 457 4.18 3.13 -21.55
CA PRO A 457 4.08 4.54 -21.91
C PRO A 457 2.70 5.15 -21.66
N GLY A 458 1.63 4.48 -22.10
CA GLY A 458 0.25 4.94 -21.88
C GLY A 458 -0.10 5.07 -20.40
N TYR A 459 0.27 4.07 -19.58
CA TYR A 459 0.09 4.13 -18.13
C TYR A 459 0.86 5.31 -17.50
N ALA A 460 2.08 5.58 -17.95
CA ALA A 460 2.86 6.73 -17.46
C ALA A 460 2.20 8.09 -17.81
N GLU A 461 1.59 8.24 -19.00
CA GLU A 461 0.80 9.44 -19.31
C GLU A 461 -0.45 9.54 -18.44
N THR A 462 -1.18 8.44 -18.21
CA THR A 462 -2.32 8.40 -17.28
C THR A 462 -1.91 8.78 -15.85
N LEU A 463 -0.69 8.45 -15.39
CA LEU A 463 -0.19 8.93 -14.10
C LEU A 463 0.00 10.44 -14.07
N LEU A 464 0.50 11.05 -15.14
CA LEU A 464 0.64 12.51 -15.22
C LEU A 464 -0.73 13.19 -15.22
N GLU A 465 -1.72 12.62 -15.89
CA GLU A 465 -3.12 13.10 -15.87
C GLU A 465 -3.74 13.00 -14.46
N ARG A 466 -3.53 11.87 -13.77
CA ARG A 466 -4.00 11.64 -12.39
C ARG A 466 -3.35 12.60 -11.40
N PHE A 467 -2.04 12.83 -11.50
CA PHE A 467 -1.33 13.77 -10.64
C PHE A 467 -1.71 15.24 -10.90
N ALA A 468 -2.09 15.58 -12.14
CA ALA A 468 -2.56 16.90 -12.54
C ALA A 468 -4.01 17.22 -12.11
N ASN A 469 -4.68 16.33 -11.37
CA ASN A 469 -6.08 16.47 -10.99
C ASN A 469 -6.30 17.49 -9.84
N PRO A 470 -6.83 18.70 -10.12
CA PRO A 470 -6.96 19.76 -9.12
C PRO A 470 -8.12 19.53 -8.14
N ALA A 471 -9.02 18.58 -8.42
CA ALA A 471 -10.14 18.27 -7.54
C ALA A 471 -9.76 17.28 -6.43
N ILE A 472 -8.57 16.66 -6.54
CA ILE A 472 -7.93 15.84 -5.50
C ILE A 472 -6.87 16.65 -4.74
N ALA A 473 -6.09 17.46 -5.45
CA ALA A 473 -5.10 18.39 -4.89
C ALA A 473 -4.24 17.78 -3.76
N ASP A 474 -3.64 16.62 -4.04
CA ASP A 474 -2.99 15.83 -2.99
C ASP A 474 -1.75 16.54 -2.44
N ARG A 475 -1.64 16.63 -1.12
CA ARG A 475 -0.60 17.43 -0.45
C ARG A 475 0.78 16.81 -0.68
N LEU A 476 1.73 17.60 -1.18
CA LEU A 476 3.10 17.13 -1.41
C LEU A 476 3.77 16.61 -0.13
N GLN A 477 3.44 17.19 1.03
CA GLN A 477 3.82 16.69 2.36
C GLN A 477 3.39 15.22 2.56
N ARG A 478 2.14 14.87 2.23
CA ARG A 478 1.58 13.51 2.43
C ARG A 478 2.24 12.47 1.53
N VAL A 479 2.57 12.83 0.29
CA VAL A 479 3.28 11.92 -0.63
C VAL A 479 4.78 11.82 -0.33
N SER A 480 5.37 12.83 0.31
CA SER A 480 6.81 12.88 0.65
C SER A 480 7.18 12.25 1.99
N ARG A 481 6.24 12.14 2.94
CA ARG A 481 6.49 11.51 4.25
C ARG A 481 7.05 10.08 4.15
N ARG A 482 7.90 9.69 5.12
CA ARG A 482 8.61 8.39 5.19
C ARG A 482 9.59 8.16 4.03
N GLY A 483 10.29 9.21 3.61
CA GLY A 483 11.29 9.15 2.55
C GLY A 483 12.39 8.11 2.79
N SER A 484 12.81 7.89 4.05
CA SER A 484 13.83 6.90 4.41
C SER A 484 13.42 5.45 4.12
N SER A 485 12.12 5.14 4.11
CA SER A 485 11.58 3.84 3.72
C SER A 485 11.21 3.80 2.23
N LYS A 486 10.55 4.86 1.74
CA LYS A 486 10.06 4.93 0.35
C LYS A 486 11.16 5.00 -0.70
N MET A 487 12.26 5.70 -0.43
CA MET A 487 13.33 5.86 -1.43
C MET A 487 14.00 4.51 -1.76
N PRO A 488 14.40 3.67 -0.78
CA PRO A 488 14.84 2.29 -1.02
C PRO A 488 13.79 1.38 -1.66
N GLU A 489 12.51 1.54 -1.32
CA GLU A 489 11.43 0.67 -1.83
C GLU A 489 11.03 1.00 -3.28
N TYR A 490 11.00 2.29 -3.63
CA TYR A 490 10.35 2.77 -4.86
C TYR A 490 11.31 3.30 -5.92
N LEU A 491 12.28 4.14 -5.54
CA LEU A 491 13.08 4.93 -6.49
C LEU A 491 14.49 4.37 -6.70
N LEU A 492 15.19 4.06 -5.61
CA LEU A 492 16.55 3.55 -5.66
C LEU A 492 16.69 2.21 -6.43
N PRO A 493 15.71 1.28 -6.46
CA PRO A 493 15.80 0.07 -7.28
C PRO A 493 15.96 0.38 -8.78
N SER A 494 15.26 1.38 -9.30
CA SER A 494 15.42 1.85 -10.69
C SER A 494 16.81 2.46 -10.92
N LEU A 495 17.32 3.26 -9.97
CA LEU A 495 18.65 3.86 -10.05
C LEU A 495 19.76 2.80 -10.02
N HIS A 496 19.68 1.83 -9.12
CA HIS A 496 20.63 0.71 -9.05
C HIS A 496 20.63 -0.11 -10.33
N GLN A 497 19.46 -0.47 -10.86
CA GLN A 497 19.33 -1.23 -12.10
C GLN A 497 19.87 -0.43 -13.30
N ALA A 498 19.50 0.85 -13.44
CA ALA A 498 20.00 1.71 -14.51
C ALA A 498 21.52 1.86 -14.48
N ARG A 499 22.15 2.04 -13.30
CA ARG A 499 23.62 2.07 -13.18
C ARG A 499 24.24 0.73 -13.55
N ALA A 500 23.68 -0.40 -13.10
CA ALA A 500 24.17 -1.74 -13.42
C ALA A 500 24.10 -2.05 -14.93
N GLU A 501 23.01 -1.65 -15.59
CA GLU A 501 22.77 -1.84 -17.03
C GLU A 501 23.39 -0.72 -17.90
N ARG A 502 24.02 0.29 -17.28
CA ARG A 502 24.62 1.48 -17.94
C ARG A 502 23.63 2.30 -18.78
N ARG A 503 22.42 2.47 -18.25
CA ARG A 503 21.31 3.22 -18.85
C ARG A 503 21.23 4.64 -18.26
N PRO A 504 20.54 5.60 -18.92
CA PRO A 504 20.30 6.94 -18.37
C PRO A 504 19.65 6.87 -16.98
N HIS A 505 20.14 7.72 -16.07
CA HIS A 505 19.70 7.77 -14.66
C HIS A 505 19.99 9.15 -14.01
N ASP A 506 20.13 10.19 -14.82
CA ASP A 506 20.45 11.53 -14.33
C ASP A 506 19.21 12.18 -13.68
N LEU A 507 17.99 11.87 -14.15
CA LEU A 507 16.74 12.33 -13.54
C LEU A 507 16.41 11.56 -12.25
N LEU A 508 16.69 10.25 -12.20
CA LEU A 508 16.68 9.45 -10.97
C LEU A 508 17.68 10.00 -9.94
N THR A 509 18.86 10.44 -10.37
CA THR A 509 19.87 11.09 -9.51
C THR A 509 19.39 12.45 -9.01
N LEU A 510 18.71 13.23 -9.86
CA LEU A 510 18.08 14.50 -9.49
C LEU A 510 16.98 14.33 -8.44
N ALA A 511 16.17 13.27 -8.53
CA ALA A 511 15.18 12.93 -7.50
C ALA A 511 15.84 12.67 -6.13
N VAL A 512 16.96 11.93 -6.11
CA VAL A 512 17.73 11.69 -4.88
C VAL A 512 18.27 13.00 -4.32
N ALA A 513 18.88 13.86 -5.15
CA ALA A 513 19.35 15.18 -4.72
C ALA A 513 18.21 16.03 -4.12
N GLY A 514 17.03 16.01 -4.74
CA GLY A 514 15.82 16.68 -4.23
C GLY A 514 15.44 16.20 -2.83
N TRP A 515 15.49 14.89 -2.58
CA TRP A 515 15.26 14.33 -1.25
C TRP A 515 16.30 14.79 -0.23
N LEU A 516 17.60 14.76 -0.55
CA LEU A 516 18.65 15.22 0.36
C LEU A 516 18.50 16.72 0.68
N ARG A 517 18.06 17.54 -0.29
CA ARG A 517 17.78 18.97 -0.09
C ARG A 517 16.52 19.20 0.76
N TYR A 518 15.48 18.38 0.59
CA TYR A 518 14.27 18.40 1.41
C TYR A 518 14.55 18.03 2.89
N LEU A 519 15.41 17.04 3.15
CA LEU A 519 15.77 16.61 4.51
C LEU A 519 16.35 17.74 5.39
N ARG A 520 16.91 18.80 4.78
CA ARG A 520 17.37 20.00 5.53
C ARG A 520 16.22 20.73 6.23
N GLY A 521 14.98 20.55 5.79
CA GLY A 521 13.76 21.06 6.43
C GLY A 521 13.48 22.53 6.16
N THR A 522 13.89 23.04 5.00
CA THR A 522 13.54 24.38 4.50
C THR A 522 13.33 24.38 2.99
N ASP A 523 12.50 25.29 2.48
CA ASP A 523 12.30 25.51 1.04
C ASP A 523 13.44 26.38 0.44
N GLU A 524 13.25 26.88 -0.79
CA GLU A 524 14.12 27.86 -1.47
C GLU A 524 14.08 29.28 -0.87
N SER A 525 12.94 29.67 -0.28
CA SER A 525 12.73 30.99 0.34
C SER A 525 13.23 31.04 1.79
N GLY A 526 13.68 29.91 2.35
CA GLY A 526 14.04 29.76 3.76
C GLY A 526 12.85 29.50 4.69
N GLY A 527 11.66 29.29 4.14
CA GLY A 527 10.49 28.83 4.90
C GLY A 527 10.68 27.41 5.43
N PRO A 528 10.09 27.05 6.57
CA PRO A 528 10.25 25.74 7.19
C PRO A 528 9.49 24.65 6.42
N LEU A 529 10.14 23.51 6.16
CA LEU A 529 9.49 22.30 5.67
C LEU A 529 9.43 21.25 6.78
N GLU A 530 8.24 20.70 7.02
CA GLU A 530 8.06 19.59 7.95
C GLU A 530 8.54 18.28 7.31
N VAL A 531 9.52 17.65 7.95
CA VAL A 531 10.06 16.34 7.55
C VAL A 531 9.41 15.25 8.40
N GLU A 532 8.30 14.70 7.90
CA GLU A 532 7.64 13.54 8.52
C GLU A 532 8.38 12.25 8.15
N ASP A 533 9.33 11.83 9.00
CA ASP A 533 10.09 10.60 8.82
C ASP A 533 10.45 9.96 10.16
N ALA A 534 10.35 8.62 10.26
CA ALA A 534 10.71 7.89 11.47
C ALA A 534 12.21 8.01 11.82
N ARG A 535 13.07 8.26 10.83
CA ARG A 535 14.52 8.48 10.99
C ARG A 535 14.90 9.96 10.86
N ARG A 536 13.95 10.90 11.02
CA ARG A 536 14.19 12.34 10.94
C ARG A 536 15.33 12.79 11.86
N GLU A 537 15.32 12.36 13.13
CA GLU A 537 16.31 12.78 14.14
C GLU A 537 17.74 12.35 13.80
N GLU A 538 17.90 11.28 13.01
CA GLU A 538 19.16 10.78 12.50
C GLU A 538 19.59 11.50 11.21
N LEU A 539 18.69 11.59 10.23
CA LEU A 539 18.99 12.04 8.87
C LEU A 539 19.03 13.57 8.72
N GLN A 540 18.14 14.30 9.40
CA GLN A 540 18.04 15.77 9.27
C GLN A 540 19.31 16.51 9.77
N PRO A 541 19.96 16.12 10.88
CA PRO A 541 21.24 16.71 11.28
C PRO A 541 22.36 16.49 10.24
N LEU A 542 22.43 15.31 9.63
CA LEU A 542 23.41 14.98 8.59
C LEU A 542 23.19 15.82 7.31
N ALA A 543 21.93 15.98 6.90
CA ALA A 543 21.55 16.83 5.77
C ALA A 543 21.92 18.31 5.98
N ARG A 544 21.77 18.80 7.22
CA ARG A 544 22.09 20.18 7.59
C ARG A 544 23.59 20.43 7.73
N SER A 545 24.34 19.50 8.30
CA SER A 545 25.78 19.65 8.53
C SER A 545 26.61 19.44 7.26
N GLY A 546 26.23 18.48 6.41
CA GLY A 546 26.86 18.28 5.11
C GLY A 546 26.57 19.41 4.12
N GLY A 547 25.38 20.03 4.21
CA GLY A 547 24.98 21.07 3.27
C GLY A 547 24.96 20.52 1.84
N THR A 548 25.85 21.04 0.98
CA THR A 548 26.01 20.54 -0.39
C THR A 548 26.83 19.26 -0.50
N ASP A 549 27.59 18.85 0.53
CA ASP A 549 28.28 17.55 0.56
C ASP A 549 27.31 16.43 0.99
N PRO A 550 26.97 15.47 0.09
CA PRO A 550 26.03 14.41 0.41
C PRO A 550 26.67 13.24 1.16
N ARG A 551 28.01 13.17 1.29
CA ARG A 551 28.74 11.97 1.73
C ARG A 551 28.32 11.49 3.13
N ALA A 552 28.01 12.42 4.03
CA ALA A 552 27.54 12.09 5.38
C ALA A 552 26.16 11.40 5.40
N LEU A 553 25.27 11.74 4.47
CA LEU A 553 23.99 11.04 4.28
C LEU A 553 24.18 9.71 3.53
N LEU A 554 24.99 9.71 2.47
CA LEU A 554 25.24 8.52 1.65
C LEU A 554 25.89 7.37 2.43
N ALA A 555 26.59 7.67 3.52
CA ALA A 555 27.13 6.66 4.44
C ALA A 555 26.07 5.75 5.08
N ASP A 556 24.78 6.13 5.05
CA ASP A 556 23.67 5.27 5.46
C ASP A 556 23.43 4.13 4.44
N ARG A 557 24.12 3.02 4.66
CA ARG A 557 24.00 1.81 3.85
C ARG A 557 22.62 1.15 3.92
N ALA A 558 21.82 1.39 4.96
CA ALA A 558 20.46 0.84 5.04
C ALA A 558 19.53 1.49 4.01
N VAL A 559 19.82 2.74 3.61
CA VAL A 559 19.11 3.44 2.54
C VAL A 559 19.81 3.25 1.19
N PHE A 560 21.12 3.52 1.12
CA PHE A 560 21.83 3.69 -0.15
C PHE A 560 22.59 2.43 -0.63
N GLY A 561 22.72 1.41 0.22
CA GLY A 561 23.40 0.15 -0.12
C GLY A 561 24.82 0.37 -0.65
N ALA A 562 25.04 -0.01 -1.92
CA ALA A 562 26.33 0.14 -2.61
C ALA A 562 26.64 1.58 -3.08
N LEU A 563 25.64 2.48 -3.17
CA LEU A 563 25.86 3.88 -3.57
C LEU A 563 26.65 4.67 -2.50
N ALA A 564 26.73 4.15 -1.27
CA ALA A 564 27.55 4.69 -0.18
C ALA A 564 29.05 4.77 -0.51
N ASP A 565 29.55 3.88 -1.39
CA ASP A 565 30.96 3.83 -1.79
C ASP A 565 31.25 4.53 -3.14
N ASP A 566 30.21 4.95 -3.85
CA ASP A 566 30.28 5.42 -5.23
C ASP A 566 30.65 6.93 -5.29
N GLN A 567 31.93 7.21 -5.53
CA GLN A 567 32.44 8.58 -5.57
C GLN A 567 31.90 9.40 -6.75
N ASP A 568 31.68 8.80 -7.94
CA ASP A 568 31.05 9.51 -9.07
C ASP A 568 29.62 9.91 -8.71
N PHE A 569 28.87 9.03 -8.03
CA PHE A 569 27.52 9.33 -7.57
C PHE A 569 27.50 10.43 -6.50
N ALA A 570 28.41 10.37 -5.51
CA ALA A 570 28.55 11.41 -4.49
C ALA A 570 28.89 12.78 -5.11
N GLU A 571 29.82 12.83 -6.06
CA GLU A 571 30.16 14.06 -6.78
C GLU A 571 29.03 14.57 -7.68
N ARG A 572 28.23 13.69 -8.30
CA ARG A 572 27.03 14.09 -9.07
C ARG A 572 26.00 14.75 -8.16
N LEU A 573 25.69 14.13 -7.03
CA LEU A 573 24.78 14.67 -6.04
C LEU A 573 25.28 16.00 -5.48
N GLU A 574 26.57 16.12 -5.15
CA GLU A 574 27.20 17.37 -4.69
C GLU A 574 27.01 18.49 -5.72
N ARG A 575 27.27 18.24 -7.01
CA ARG A 575 27.04 19.22 -8.09
C ARG A 575 25.58 19.64 -8.21
N LEU A 576 24.63 18.73 -8.04
CA LEU A 576 23.20 19.04 -8.08
C LEU A 576 22.76 19.86 -6.86
N LEU A 577 23.24 19.51 -5.66
CA LEU A 577 22.97 20.25 -4.43
C LEU A 577 23.56 21.67 -4.49
N VAL A 578 24.75 21.86 -5.05
CA VAL A 578 25.33 23.20 -5.31
C VAL A 578 24.43 24.00 -6.26
N ARG A 579 23.97 23.41 -7.37
CA ARG A 579 23.09 24.08 -8.33
C ARG A 579 21.75 24.51 -7.72
N PHE A 580 21.18 23.72 -6.81
CA PHE A 580 19.99 24.12 -6.05
C PHE A 580 20.23 25.39 -5.22
N GLU A 581 21.38 25.53 -4.56
CA GLU A 581 21.69 26.76 -3.80
C GLU A 581 22.04 27.96 -4.71
N GLU A 582 22.70 27.73 -5.85
CA GLU A 582 23.13 28.81 -6.77
C GLU A 582 22.02 29.33 -7.69
N ARG A 583 21.09 28.46 -8.10
CA ARG A 583 20.11 28.72 -9.18
C ARG A 583 18.67 28.36 -8.82
N GLY A 584 18.44 27.63 -7.74
CA GLY A 584 17.16 27.01 -7.42
C GLY A 584 16.91 25.68 -8.14
N VAL A 585 16.02 24.90 -7.55
CA VAL A 585 15.42 23.66 -8.04
C VAL A 585 14.84 23.85 -9.43
N ARG A 586 13.95 24.83 -9.67
CA ARG A 586 13.30 24.97 -10.99
C ARG A 586 14.32 25.12 -12.12
N ALA A 587 15.32 25.99 -11.97
CA ALA A 587 16.36 26.17 -12.98
C ALA A 587 17.25 24.93 -13.14
N THR A 588 17.57 24.25 -12.02
CA THR A 588 18.38 23.02 -12.03
C THR A 588 17.65 21.85 -12.69
N VAL A 589 16.34 21.72 -12.47
CA VAL A 589 15.47 20.72 -13.10
C VAL A 589 15.39 21.00 -14.61
N ALA A 590 15.14 22.25 -15.03
CA ALA A 590 15.09 22.62 -16.44
C ALA A 590 16.41 22.28 -17.17
N GLU A 591 17.57 22.65 -16.60
CA GLU A 591 18.88 22.33 -17.18
C GLU A 591 19.10 20.79 -17.27
N SER A 592 18.70 20.04 -16.25
CA SER A 592 18.83 18.58 -16.24
C SER A 592 17.92 17.91 -17.28
N VAL A 593 16.71 18.44 -17.47
CA VAL A 593 15.74 18.03 -18.49
C VAL A 593 16.28 18.29 -19.90
N GLU A 594 16.87 19.45 -20.15
CA GLU A 594 17.52 19.77 -21.43
C GLU A 594 18.68 18.80 -21.72
N LEU A 595 19.53 18.52 -20.73
CA LEU A 595 20.67 17.60 -20.85
C LEU A 595 20.26 16.13 -21.05
N SER A 596 19.11 15.70 -20.51
CA SER A 596 18.61 14.31 -20.63
C SER A 596 18.22 13.89 -22.06
N GLY A 597 18.08 14.85 -22.98
CA GLY A 597 17.61 14.60 -24.35
C GLY A 597 16.09 14.37 -24.44
N PRO A 598 15.52 14.43 -25.66
CA PRO A 598 14.06 14.37 -25.85
C PRO A 598 13.49 12.99 -25.53
N VAL A 599 12.23 12.95 -25.07
CA VAL A 599 11.45 11.70 -25.00
C VAL A 599 11.36 11.09 -26.41
N PRO A 600 11.75 9.82 -26.61
CA PRO A 600 11.54 9.13 -27.88
C PRO A 600 10.06 9.14 -28.24
N GLN A 601 9.73 9.52 -29.47
CA GLN A 601 8.36 9.36 -29.97
C GLN A 601 7.99 7.87 -29.97
N PRO A 602 6.77 7.48 -29.56
CA PRO A 602 6.33 6.10 -29.68
C PRO A 602 6.42 5.70 -31.15
N VAL A 603 7.12 4.60 -31.43
CA VAL A 603 7.22 4.07 -32.79
C VAL A 603 5.89 3.42 -33.11
N ASP A 604 5.15 3.96 -34.08
CA ASP A 604 3.90 3.38 -34.56
C ASP A 604 4.11 1.90 -34.93
N ALA A 605 3.58 0.99 -34.12
CA ALA A 605 3.67 -0.46 -34.31
C ALA A 605 2.71 -0.96 -35.41
N LEU A 606 2.60 -0.20 -36.50
CA LEU A 606 1.79 -0.47 -37.69
C LEU A 606 2.60 -0.23 -38.99
N GLY A 607 3.89 -0.58 -38.97
CA GLY A 607 4.75 -0.64 -40.14
C GLY A 607 4.80 -2.03 -40.78
N GLU A 608 4.30 -2.14 -42.00
CA GLU A 608 4.60 -3.20 -42.99
C GLU A 608 4.35 -4.67 -42.60
N ARG A 609 3.08 -5.09 -42.65
CA ARG A 609 2.78 -6.47 -43.09
C ARG A 609 3.11 -6.59 -44.58
N SER A 610 4.28 -7.11 -44.90
CA SER A 610 4.63 -7.48 -46.28
C SER A 610 3.61 -8.48 -46.83
N GLN A 611 2.92 -8.12 -47.91
CA GLN A 611 2.05 -9.05 -48.64
C GLN A 611 2.91 -10.07 -49.39
N PRO A 612 2.69 -11.39 -49.26
CA PRO A 612 3.31 -12.37 -50.15
C PRO A 612 2.62 -12.35 -51.51
N ALA A 613 3.43 -12.45 -52.57
CA ALA A 613 3.00 -12.72 -53.94
C ALA A 613 3.28 -14.20 -54.28
#